data_AF-A0A7V2RX96-F1
#
_entry.id   AF-A0A7V2RX96-F1
#
_cell.length_a   1.000
_cell.length_b   1.000
_cell.length_c   1.000
_cell.angle_alpha   90.00
_cell.angle_beta   90.00
_cell.angle_gamma   90.00
#
_symmetry.space_group_name_H-M   'P 1'
#
loop_
_entity.id
_entity.type
_entity.pdbx_description
1 polymer ?
#
loop_
_entity_poly.entity_id
_entity_poly.type
_entity_poly.pdbx_seq_one_letter_code
_entity_poly.pdbx_strand_id
1 'polypeptide(L)'
;MTDNQSPIANLQSAIPIIALAGMAILLFATRWGIGISPDSVAYIGAARNVAAGNGFTAYDAVTPLTQFPPLYSLGLVLFGLGANPIAGARWLNIVLFGTNVVLTGVSVSLFAPRLRHTAAVTAILVAIAVPFVSIHLMA
;
A
#
# COMPACT_ATOMS: atom_id res chain seq x y z
N MET A 1 5.52 -26.37 -33.82
CA MET A 1 5.31 -24.90 -33.77
C MET A 1 5.52 -24.47 -32.32
N THR A 2 6.78 -24.36 -31.91
CA THR A 2 7.14 -23.82 -30.60
C THR A 2 7.03 -22.31 -30.71
N ASP A 3 6.09 -21.75 -29.97
CA ASP A 3 5.90 -20.32 -29.83
C ASP A 3 7.22 -19.71 -29.33
N ASN A 4 7.95 -19.06 -30.24
CA ASN A 4 9.21 -18.39 -29.94
C ASN A 4 8.85 -17.10 -29.20
N GLN A 5 8.54 -17.25 -27.92
CA GLN A 5 8.27 -16.15 -27.00
C GLN A 5 9.56 -15.33 -26.89
N SER A 6 9.65 -14.26 -27.68
CA SER A 6 10.79 -13.34 -27.65
C SER A 6 11.07 -12.90 -26.20
N PRO A 7 12.32 -12.70 -25.78
CA PRO A 7 12.66 -12.27 -24.41
C PRO A 7 11.92 -10.98 -23.98
N ILE A 8 11.43 -10.20 -24.95
CA ILE A 8 10.65 -8.96 -24.78
C ILE A 8 9.19 -9.25 -24.38
N ALA A 9 8.63 -10.41 -24.70
CA ALA A 9 7.28 -10.83 -24.33
C ALA A 9 7.14 -11.16 -22.82
N ASN A 10 8.25 -11.54 -22.17
CA ASN A 10 8.26 -11.97 -20.76
C ASN A 10 8.47 -10.82 -19.75
N LEU A 11 8.56 -9.56 -20.21
CA LEU A 11 8.86 -8.42 -19.33
C LEU A 11 7.80 -8.19 -18.24
N GLN A 12 6.60 -8.73 -18.42
CA GLN A 12 5.53 -8.71 -17.42
C GLN A 12 5.89 -9.48 -16.15
N SER A 13 6.73 -10.52 -16.26
CA SER A 13 7.24 -11.25 -15.09
C SER A 13 8.12 -10.39 -14.18
N ALA A 14 8.61 -9.24 -14.66
CA ALA A 14 9.34 -8.29 -13.85
C ALA A 14 8.46 -7.49 -12.88
N ILE A 15 7.15 -7.33 -13.17
CA ILE A 15 6.22 -6.54 -12.35
C ILE A 15 6.22 -7.00 -10.87
N PRO A 16 6.03 -8.30 -10.54
CA PRO A 16 6.09 -8.75 -9.15
C PRO A 16 7.46 -8.52 -8.51
N ILE A 17 8.55 -8.65 -9.28
CA ILE A 17 9.91 -8.41 -8.78
C ILE A 17 10.08 -6.92 -8.41
N ILE A 18 9.60 -6.02 -9.27
CA ILE A 18 9.63 -4.56 -9.03
C ILE A 18 8.79 -4.21 -7.79
N ALA A 19 7.59 -4.79 -7.66
CA ALA A 19 6.73 -4.58 -6.49
C ALA A 19 7.42 -5.05 -5.20
N LEU A 20 8.00 -6.26 -5.20
CA LEU A 20 8.73 -6.80 -4.04
C LEU A 20 9.96 -5.97 -3.69
N ALA A 21 10.71 -5.50 -4.68
CA ALA A 21 11.85 -4.61 -4.46
C ALA A 21 11.42 -3.29 -3.81
N GLY A 22 10.36 -2.66 -4.30
CA GLY A 22 9.83 -1.44 -3.70
C GLY A 22 9.26 -1.67 -2.30
N MET A 23 8.55 -2.78 -2.07
CA MET A 23 8.10 -3.18 -0.72
C MET A 23 9.28 -3.35 0.25
N ALA A 24 10.39 -3.95 -0.19
CA ALA A 24 11.59 -4.11 0.62
C ALA A 24 12.25 -2.76 0.95
N ILE A 25 12.27 -1.83 -0.01
CA ILE A 25 12.74 -0.45 0.20
C ILE A 25 11.88 0.26 1.25
N LEU A 26 10.55 0.19 1.15
CA LEU A 26 9.64 0.78 2.12
C LEU A 26 9.81 0.15 3.52
N LEU A 27 9.97 -1.18 3.58
CA LEU A 27 10.21 -1.89 4.84
C LEU A 27 11.50 -1.39 5.51
N PHE A 28 12.57 -1.19 4.73
CA PHE A 28 13.83 -0.64 5.21
C PHE A 28 13.71 0.83 5.62
N ALA A 29 13.05 1.65 4.81
CA ALA A 29 12.84 3.08 5.08
C ALA A 29 12.04 3.32 6.37
N THR A 30 11.06 2.44 6.66
CA THR A 30 10.21 2.50 7.86
C THR A 30 10.77 1.71 9.04
N ARG A 31 12.07 1.35 9.05
CA ARG A 31 12.69 0.54 10.13
C ARG A 31 12.61 1.17 11.52
N TRP A 32 12.51 2.49 11.60
CA TRP A 32 12.38 3.25 12.84
C TRP A 32 10.94 3.67 13.16
N GLY A 33 9.97 3.24 12.34
CA GLY A 33 8.59 3.67 12.41
C GLY A 33 8.10 4.24 11.08
N ILE A 34 6.79 4.15 10.85
CA ILE A 34 6.12 4.85 9.75
C ILE A 34 5.88 6.31 10.15
N GLY A 35 5.92 7.24 9.20
CA GLY A 35 5.61 8.64 9.46
C GLY A 35 4.16 8.81 9.91
N ILE A 36 3.88 9.76 10.80
CA ILE A 36 2.52 10.07 11.25
C ILE A 36 2.14 11.43 10.65
N SER A 37 1.06 11.43 9.86
CA SER A 37 0.42 12.64 9.35
C SER A 37 -0.66 13.14 10.33
N PRO A 38 -1.04 14.43 10.31
CA PRO A 38 -2.15 14.94 11.13
C PRO A 38 -3.45 14.14 10.96
N ASP A 39 -3.79 13.76 9.73
CA ASP A 39 -5.00 12.99 9.42
C ASP A 39 -4.93 11.54 9.94
N SER A 40 -3.74 10.93 9.93
CA SER A 40 -3.55 9.57 10.43
C SER A 40 -3.83 9.39 11.91
N VAL A 41 -3.74 10.47 12.71
CA VAL A 41 -4.06 10.43 14.14
C VAL A 41 -5.52 10.03 14.35
N ALA A 42 -6.44 10.51 13.50
CA ALA A 42 -7.84 10.14 13.57
C ALA A 42 -8.04 8.64 13.27
N TYR A 43 -7.42 8.15 12.20
CA TYR A 43 -7.52 6.74 11.81
C TYR A 43 -6.89 5.78 12.82
N ILE A 44 -5.71 6.14 13.35
CA ILE A 44 -5.01 5.37 14.38
C ILE A 44 -5.80 5.38 15.70
N GLY A 45 -6.33 6.53 16.10
CA GLY A 45 -7.18 6.66 17.29
C GLY A 45 -8.43 5.78 17.18
N ALA A 46 -9.13 5.86 16.05
CA ALA A 46 -10.29 5.01 15.78
C ALA A 46 -9.93 3.52 15.75
N ALA A 47 -8.79 3.15 15.15
CA ALA A 47 -8.32 1.77 15.17
C ALA A 47 -8.05 1.25 16.59
N ARG A 48 -7.47 2.08 17.48
CA ARG A 48 -7.27 1.74 18.90
C ARG A 48 -8.61 1.52 19.60
N ASN A 49 -9.59 2.38 19.36
CA ASN A 49 -10.91 2.27 19.98
C ASN A 49 -11.68 1.04 19.51
N VAL A 50 -11.66 0.76 18.20
CA VAL A 50 -12.26 -0.45 17.64
C VAL A 50 -11.60 -1.69 18.24
N ALA A 51 -10.27 -1.74 18.32
CA ALA A 51 -9.56 -2.86 18.93
C ALA A 51 -9.84 -3.02 20.44
N ALA A 52 -10.12 -1.92 21.15
CA ALA A 52 -10.51 -1.92 22.56
C ALA A 52 -12.00 -2.25 22.80
N GLY A 53 -12.80 -2.41 21.74
CA GLY A 53 -14.24 -2.67 21.86
C GLY A 53 -15.13 -1.43 22.04
N ASN A 54 -14.57 -0.23 21.91
CA ASN A 54 -15.30 1.04 22.04
C ASN A 54 -16.06 1.46 20.76
N GLY A 55 -15.84 0.73 19.65
CA GLY A 55 -16.44 1.05 18.35
C GLY A 55 -15.72 2.18 17.60
N PHE A 56 -16.38 2.74 16.59
CA PHE A 56 -15.84 3.81 15.75
C PHE A 56 -16.01 5.18 16.40
N THR A 57 -15.15 5.44 17.38
CA THR A 57 -15.06 6.73 18.06
C THR A 57 -13.75 7.44 17.69
N ALA A 58 -13.76 8.77 17.75
CA ALA A 58 -12.56 9.58 17.62
C ALA A 58 -11.57 9.31 18.78
N TYR A 59 -10.43 9.99 18.78
CA TYR A 59 -9.34 9.74 19.72
C TYR A 59 -9.72 9.79 21.22
N ASP A 60 -10.86 10.42 21.57
CA ASP A 60 -11.39 10.54 22.93
C ASP A 60 -12.21 9.33 23.41
N ALA A 61 -12.43 8.33 22.54
CA ALA A 61 -13.26 7.15 22.80
C ALA A 61 -14.75 7.40 23.09
N VAL A 62 -15.24 8.63 22.87
CA VAL A 62 -16.61 9.03 23.19
C VAL A 62 -17.32 9.62 21.98
N THR A 63 -16.65 10.49 21.23
CA THR A 63 -17.26 11.13 20.07
C THR A 63 -17.29 10.16 18.89
N PRO A 64 -18.43 9.97 18.21
CA PRO A 64 -18.48 9.14 17.01
C PRO A 64 -17.56 9.68 15.91
N LEU A 65 -16.81 8.79 15.25
CA LEU A 65 -15.99 9.16 14.11
C LEU A 65 -16.87 9.28 12.86
N THR A 66 -17.29 10.51 12.53
CA THR A 66 -18.15 10.79 11.36
C THR A 66 -17.40 11.38 10.16
N GLN A 67 -16.23 11.95 10.39
CA GLN A 67 -15.48 12.69 9.36
C GLN A 67 -14.61 11.78 8.47
N PHE A 68 -14.22 10.59 8.97
CA PHE A 68 -13.27 9.71 8.29
C PHE A 68 -13.90 8.33 8.01
N PRO A 69 -13.75 7.79 6.78
CA PRO A 69 -14.27 6.47 6.43
C PRO A 69 -13.65 5.32 7.26
N PRO A 70 -14.40 4.28 7.63
CA PRO A 70 -13.94 3.26 8.58
C PRO A 70 -12.94 2.24 8.01
N LEU A 71 -12.85 2.11 6.68
CA LEU A 71 -12.13 1.00 6.04
C LEU A 71 -10.64 0.99 6.38
N TYR A 72 -9.99 2.16 6.38
CA TYR A 72 -8.57 2.24 6.70
C TYR A 72 -8.32 1.88 8.17
N SER A 73 -9.12 2.41 9.12
CA SER A 73 -9.01 2.04 10.54
C SER A 73 -9.22 0.54 10.78
N LEU A 74 -10.16 -0.10 10.08
CA LEU A 74 -10.31 -1.56 10.13
C LEU A 74 -9.07 -2.28 9.59
N GLY A 75 -8.50 -1.79 8.48
CA GLY A 75 -7.24 -2.28 7.96
C GLY A 75 -6.12 -2.19 9.01
N LEU A 76 -6.00 -1.06 9.72
CA LEU A 76 -5.00 -0.90 10.78
C LEU A 76 -5.17 -1.92 11.91
N VAL A 77 -6.41 -2.22 12.31
CA VAL A 77 -6.71 -3.26 13.30
C VAL A 77 -6.28 -4.63 12.78
N LEU A 78 -6.66 -4.98 11.55
CA LEU A 78 -6.34 -6.28 10.95
C LEU A 78 -4.83 -6.50 10.79
N PHE A 79 -4.12 -5.53 10.19
CA PHE A 79 -2.67 -5.62 9.98
C PHE A 79 -1.86 -5.42 11.27
N GLY A 80 -2.43 -4.74 12.25
CA GLY A 80 -1.85 -4.57 13.59
C GLY A 80 -2.20 -5.70 14.56
N LEU A 81 -2.97 -6.71 14.13
CA LEU A 81 -3.50 -7.81 14.94
C LEU A 81 -4.22 -7.31 16.21
N GLY A 82 -4.90 -6.17 16.11
CA GLY A 82 -5.57 -5.48 17.21
C GLY A 82 -4.64 -4.86 18.27
N ALA A 83 -3.38 -5.25 18.34
CA ALA A 83 -2.47 -4.83 19.39
C ALA A 83 -1.74 -3.50 19.08
N ASN A 84 -1.34 -3.31 17.82
CA ASN A 84 -0.51 -2.16 17.44
C ASN A 84 -0.94 -1.55 16.09
N PRO A 85 -1.83 -0.55 16.10
CA PRO A 85 -2.27 0.12 14.87
C PRO A 85 -1.16 0.83 14.10
N ILE A 86 -0.05 1.23 14.74
CA ILE A 86 1.10 1.85 14.07
C ILE A 86 1.87 0.79 13.27
N ALA A 87 2.07 -0.39 13.85
CA ALA A 87 2.60 -1.53 13.11
C ALA A 87 1.65 -1.96 11.99
N GLY A 88 0.33 -1.91 12.25
CA GLY A 88 -0.69 -2.12 11.24
C GLY A 88 -0.58 -1.14 10.08
N ALA A 89 -0.38 0.16 10.35
CA ALA A 89 -0.20 1.18 9.33
C ALA A 89 1.03 0.91 8.47
N ARG A 90 2.15 0.50 9.10
CA ARG A 90 3.37 0.12 8.38
C ARG A 90 3.12 -1.03 7.41
N TRP A 91 2.56 -2.14 7.89
CA TRP A 91 2.33 -3.33 7.06
C TRP A 91 1.28 -3.08 5.97
N LEU A 92 0.18 -2.41 6.32
CA LEU A 92 -0.87 -2.07 5.38
C LEU A 92 -0.33 -1.19 4.24
N ASN A 93 0.44 -0.14 4.56
CA ASN A 93 1.03 0.72 3.53
C ASN A 93 2.03 -0.04 2.62
N ILE A 94 2.86 -0.92 3.17
CA ILE A 94 3.77 -1.76 2.36
C ILE A 94 2.98 -2.64 1.37
N VAL A 95 1.89 -3.27 1.84
CA VAL A 95 1.04 -4.13 1.01
C VAL A 95 0.29 -3.32 -0.05
N LEU A 96 -0.27 -2.16 0.31
CA LEU A 96 -0.94 -1.25 -0.62
C LEU A 96 0.03 -0.73 -1.69
N PHE A 97 1.26 -0.40 -1.31
CA PHE A 97 2.30 0.02 -2.25
C PHE A 97 2.57 -1.06 -3.30
N GLY A 98 2.87 -2.29 -2.86
CA GLY A 98 3.13 -3.41 -3.77
C GLY A 98 1.92 -3.71 -4.66
N THR A 99 0.72 -3.68 -4.09
CA THR A 99 -0.55 -3.88 -4.82
C THR A 99 -0.73 -2.83 -5.91
N ASN A 100 -0.49 -1.55 -5.61
CA ASN A 100 -0.60 -0.49 -6.61
C ASN A 100 0.44 -0.60 -7.73
N VAL A 101 1.68 -0.97 -7.42
CA VAL A 101 2.72 -1.23 -8.45
C VAL A 101 2.27 -2.35 -9.39
N VAL A 102 1.73 -3.45 -8.84
CA VAL A 102 1.21 -4.56 -9.65
C VAL A 102 -0.01 -4.12 -10.46
N LEU A 103 -1.00 -3.48 -9.84
CA LEU A 103 -2.24 -3.09 -10.50
C LEU A 103 -2.01 -2.10 -11.63
N THR A 104 -1.12 -1.12 -11.45
CA THR A 104 -0.78 -0.14 -12.50
C THR A 104 -0.08 -0.81 -13.68
N GLY A 105 0.93 -1.67 -13.42
CA GLY A 105 1.59 -2.43 -14.47
C GLY A 105 0.65 -3.37 -15.23
N VAL A 106 -0.19 -4.12 -14.50
CA VAL A 106 -1.19 -5.03 -15.08
C VAL A 106 -2.23 -4.25 -15.88
N SER A 107 -2.70 -3.10 -15.39
CA SER A 107 -3.67 -2.26 -16.11
C SER A 107 -3.13 -1.85 -17.49
N VAL A 108 -1.87 -1.42 -17.59
CA VAL A 108 -1.25 -1.11 -18.89
C VAL A 108 -1.19 -2.35 -19.78
N SER A 109 -0.87 -3.51 -19.22
CA SER A 109 -0.80 -4.76 -19.99
C SER A 109 -2.16 -5.21 -20.56
N LEU A 110 -3.24 -4.90 -19.84
CA LEU A 110 -4.62 -5.24 -20.19
C LEU A 110 -5.21 -4.26 -21.21
N PHE A 111 -5.10 -2.95 -20.95
CA PHE A 111 -5.75 -1.92 -21.76
C PHE A 111 -4.92 -1.48 -22.97
N ALA A 112 -3.59 -1.66 -22.95
CA ALA A 112 -2.69 -1.29 -24.05
C ALA A 112 -1.86 -2.51 -24.54
N PRO A 113 -2.50 -3.55 -25.10
CA PRO A 113 -1.84 -4.81 -25.43
C PRO A 113 -0.70 -4.67 -26.46
N ARG A 114 -0.74 -3.67 -27.34
CA ARG A 114 0.34 -3.36 -28.28
C ARG A 114 1.57 -2.72 -27.62
N LEU A 115 1.38 -2.16 -26.42
CA LEU A 115 2.40 -1.47 -25.62
C LEU A 115 2.74 -2.29 -24.37
N ARG A 116 2.52 -3.61 -24.36
CA ARG A 116 2.78 -4.47 -23.18
C ARG A 116 4.19 -4.34 -22.62
N HIS A 117 5.16 -3.98 -23.46
CA HIS A 117 6.53 -3.73 -23.04
C HIS A 117 6.67 -2.49 -22.11
N THR A 118 5.76 -1.51 -22.20
CA THR A 118 5.77 -0.35 -21.31
C THR A 118 5.22 -0.65 -19.92
N ALA A 119 4.54 -1.80 -19.71
CA ALA A 119 3.97 -2.16 -18.42
C ALA A 119 5.02 -2.23 -17.30
N ALA A 120 6.19 -2.82 -17.57
CA ALA A 120 7.30 -2.86 -16.61
C ALA A 120 7.89 -1.46 -16.37
N VAL A 121 7.96 -0.62 -17.41
CA VAL A 121 8.40 0.78 -17.27
C VAL A 121 7.42 1.55 -16.38
N THR A 122 6.11 1.39 -16.58
CA THR A 122 5.09 1.99 -15.71
C THR A 122 5.23 1.53 -14.27
N ALA A 123 5.40 0.22 -14.03
CA ALA A 123 5.61 -0.31 -12.68
C ALA A 123 6.87 0.29 -12.01
N ILE A 124 7.97 0.42 -12.75
CA ILE A 124 9.20 1.08 -12.27
C ILE A 124 8.92 2.54 -11.94
N LEU A 125 8.28 3.28 -12.85
CA LEU A 125 7.98 4.70 -12.66
C LEU A 125 7.12 4.93 -11.42
N VAL A 126 6.09 4.12 -11.20
CA VAL A 126 5.26 4.17 -9.99
C VAL A 126 6.08 3.83 -8.75
N ALA A 127 6.92 2.80 -8.81
CA ALA A 127 7.72 2.36 -7.67
C ALA A 127 8.79 3.38 -7.22
N ILE A 128 9.30 4.20 -8.13
CA ILE A 128 10.32 5.23 -7.83
C ILE A 128 9.75 6.64 -7.72
N ALA A 129 8.48 6.86 -8.09
CA ALA A 129 7.85 8.17 -8.04
C ALA A 129 7.84 8.69 -6.60
N VAL A 130 8.56 9.79 -6.37
CA VAL A 130 8.64 10.47 -5.06
C VAL A 130 7.27 10.65 -4.40
N PRO A 131 6.24 11.24 -5.04
CA PRO A 131 4.94 11.42 -4.37
C PRO A 131 4.30 10.08 -3.97
N PHE A 132 4.51 9.04 -4.78
CA PHE A 132 3.94 7.73 -4.53
C PHE A 132 4.61 7.04 -3.34
N VAL A 133 5.95 7.06 -3.30
CA VAL A 133 6.74 6.56 -2.18
C VAL A 133 6.42 7.34 -0.91
N SER A 134 6.39 8.67 -0.96
CA SER A 134 6.13 9.54 0.19
C SER A 134 4.80 9.25 0.86
N ILE A 135 3.73 9.04 0.09
CA ILE A 135 2.41 8.71 0.65
C ILE A 135 2.46 7.38 1.42
N HIS A 136 3.16 6.37 0.93
CA HIS A 136 3.23 5.06 1.60
C HIS A 136 4.30 4.98 2.71
N LEU A 137 5.12 6.03 2.88
CA LEU A 137 5.99 6.21 4.04
C LEU A 137 5.26 6.90 5.21
N MET A 138 4.05 7.40 4.97
CA MET A 138 3.21 8.07 5.94
C MET A 138 1.96 7.24 6.21
N ALA A 139 1.56 7.16 7.47
CA ALA A 139 0.28 6.60 7.88
C ALA A 139 -0.87 7.55 7.55
#